data_AF-A0AA41H9F2-F1
#
_entry.id   AF-A0AA41H9F2-F1
#
_cell.length_a   1.000
_cell.length_b   1.000
_cell.length_c   1.000
_cell.angle_alpha   90.00
_cell.angle_beta   90.00
_cell.angle_gamma   90.00
#
_symmetry.space_group_name_H-M   'P 1'
#
loop_
_entity.id
_entity.type
_entity.pdbx_description
1 polymer ?
#
loop_
_entity_poly.entity_id
_entity_poly.type
_entity_poly.pdbx_seq_one_letter_code
_entity_poly.pdbx_strand_id
1 'polypeptide(L)'
;MKKVLLTLLALTLLAAHANSCAAADRAGMDSSRRWIDRPWEIRYIMFVGESEMMAAMVAAARKQNLKTMRSESRDTYIDANEFFEPFAKLKAGPAATLGIFVIPFDKDGRIGGASKQLRMLRGRHNLLDHMVAVDAESDSGKLYYLADWSQGIPGNDMFSPAVCSVWDESRYGALWNDSDHAGGFGCREWTAQLYQDDRPYIDVTSYSPHGSFIGNFVGWSRFIDPRKPVIGLQGKTWLCLHDCPPGEQPGLIPDMRKWTAKHHYPMPEQPSHQPLYPNSKYLDDIDEADRR
;
A
#
# COMPACT_ATOMS: atom_id res chain seq x y z
N MET A 1 27.11 -32.82 -49.70
CA MET A 1 26.53 -31.54 -49.23
C MET A 1 25.01 -31.54 -49.02
N LYS A 2 24.22 -32.47 -49.58
CA LYS A 2 22.75 -32.50 -49.41
C LYS A 2 22.20 -33.15 -48.12
N LYS A 3 23.03 -33.84 -47.32
CA LYS A 3 22.58 -34.55 -46.10
C LYS A 3 22.72 -33.75 -44.79
N VAL A 4 23.50 -32.66 -44.78
CA VAL A 4 23.70 -31.83 -43.57
C VAL A 4 22.59 -30.76 -43.43
N LEU A 5 21.93 -30.40 -44.53
CA LEU A 5 20.88 -29.37 -44.54
C LEU A 5 19.53 -29.88 -44.01
N LEU A 6 19.26 -31.19 -44.08
CA LEU A 6 18.00 -31.77 -43.59
C LEU A 6 17.97 -31.90 -42.06
N THR A 7 19.12 -32.09 -41.41
CA THR A 7 19.21 -32.26 -39.95
C THR A 7 19.07 -30.95 -39.19
N LEU A 8 19.45 -29.81 -39.80
CA LEU A 8 19.27 -28.48 -39.19
C LEU A 8 17.81 -27.99 -39.25
N LEU A 9 17.02 -28.39 -40.26
CA LEU A 9 15.61 -28.00 -40.35
C LEU A 9 14.71 -28.70 -39.31
N ALA A 10 15.08 -29.93 -38.91
CA ALA A 10 14.34 -30.69 -37.90
C ALA A 10 14.55 -30.15 -36.47
N LEU A 11 15.72 -29.57 -36.16
CA LEU A 11 15.97 -28.96 -34.85
C LEU A 11 15.28 -27.59 -34.67
N THR A 12 15.07 -26.81 -35.73
CA THR A 12 14.34 -25.54 -35.64
C THR A 12 12.83 -25.71 -35.48
N LEU A 13 12.26 -26.82 -35.98
CA LEU A 13 10.84 -27.14 -35.81
C LEU A 13 10.51 -27.70 -34.41
N LEU A 14 11.48 -28.26 -33.68
CA LEU A 14 11.30 -28.67 -32.28
C LEU A 14 11.49 -27.49 -31.30
N ALA A 15 12.24 -26.46 -31.66
CA ALA A 15 12.34 -25.23 -30.86
C ALA A 15 11.08 -24.33 -30.97
N ALA A 16 10.31 -24.44 -32.05
CA ALA A 16 9.08 -23.68 -32.24
C ALA A 16 7.86 -24.24 -31.47
N HIS A 17 7.92 -25.50 -31.01
CA HIS A 17 6.83 -26.13 -30.24
C HIS A 17 7.05 -26.08 -28.71
N ALA A 18 8.22 -25.64 -28.24
CA ALA A 18 8.48 -25.50 -26.81
C ALA A 18 7.89 -24.23 -26.18
N ASN A 19 7.45 -23.25 -26.99
CA ASN A 19 6.79 -22.03 -26.49
C ASN A 19 5.25 -22.12 -26.42
N SER A 20 4.65 -23.27 -26.78
CA SER A 20 3.20 -23.46 -26.71
C SER A 20 2.69 -24.22 -25.48
N CYS A 21 3.58 -24.61 -24.56
CA CYS A 21 3.20 -25.16 -23.26
C CYS A 21 3.53 -24.16 -22.14
N ALA A 22 2.65 -23.18 -21.89
CA ALA A 22 2.42 -22.53 -20.58
C ALA A 22 1.61 -21.22 -20.66
N ALA A 23 0.95 -20.88 -21.77
CA ALA A 23 -0.18 -19.97 -21.69
C ALA A 23 -1.40 -20.80 -21.26
N ALA A 24 -1.52 -21.10 -19.97
CA ALA A 24 -2.79 -21.56 -19.43
C ALA A 24 -3.86 -20.58 -19.92
N ASP A 25 -4.96 -21.10 -20.46
CA ASP A 25 -6.05 -20.31 -21.03
C ASP A 25 -6.52 -19.29 -19.99
N ARG A 26 -6.08 -18.03 -20.13
CA ARG A 26 -6.29 -16.97 -19.13
C ARG A 26 -7.78 -16.70 -18.90
N ALA A 27 -8.64 -17.14 -19.83
CA ALA A 27 -10.09 -17.05 -19.73
C ALA A 27 -10.70 -17.99 -18.67
N GLY A 28 -10.03 -19.10 -18.33
CA GLY A 28 -10.48 -20.05 -17.32
C GLY A 28 -9.91 -19.83 -15.91
N MET A 29 -9.03 -18.83 -15.73
CA MET A 29 -8.41 -18.52 -14.44
C MET A 29 -9.31 -17.59 -13.61
N ASP A 30 -9.39 -17.84 -12.30
CA ASP A 30 -10.06 -16.97 -11.33
C ASP A 30 -9.51 -15.53 -11.40
N SER A 31 -10.39 -14.53 -11.31
CA SER A 31 -10.05 -13.11 -11.36
C SER A 31 -8.99 -12.69 -10.34
N SER A 32 -8.94 -13.35 -9.17
CA SER A 32 -7.90 -13.15 -8.14
C SER A 32 -6.49 -13.48 -8.61
N ARG A 33 -6.37 -14.30 -9.67
CA ARG A 33 -5.11 -14.81 -10.25
C ARG A 33 -4.87 -14.30 -11.68
N ARG A 34 -5.74 -13.45 -12.18
CA ARG A 34 -5.54 -12.73 -13.44
C ARG A 34 -4.87 -11.41 -13.10
N TRP A 35 -3.73 -11.16 -13.74
CA TRP A 35 -2.91 -9.99 -13.46
C TRP A 35 -3.27 -8.83 -14.38
N ILE A 36 -3.23 -7.62 -13.85
CA ILE A 36 -3.24 -6.39 -14.66
C ILE A 36 -1.87 -6.29 -15.34
N ASP A 37 -1.86 -6.31 -16.67
CA ASP A 37 -0.61 -6.27 -17.47
C ASP A 37 -0.06 -4.84 -17.52
N ARG A 38 0.69 -4.46 -16.49
CA ARG A 38 1.38 -3.17 -16.40
C ARG A 38 2.72 -3.29 -15.66
N PRO A 39 3.72 -2.44 -15.98
CA PRO A 39 4.95 -2.36 -15.21
C PRO A 39 4.69 -2.03 -13.73
N TRP A 40 5.49 -2.60 -12.84
CA TRP A 40 5.45 -2.28 -11.43
C TRP A 40 6.02 -0.89 -11.18
N GLU A 41 5.23 -0.02 -10.53
CA GLU A 41 5.61 1.37 -10.32
C GLU A 41 5.80 1.76 -8.85
N ILE A 42 5.39 0.88 -7.93
CA ILE A 42 5.31 1.19 -6.50
C ILE A 42 6.67 0.99 -5.85
N ARG A 43 7.19 2.02 -5.19
CA ARG A 43 8.44 2.03 -4.42
C ARG A 43 8.26 1.40 -3.04
N TYR A 44 7.17 1.71 -2.35
CA TYR A 44 6.83 1.11 -1.07
C TYR A 44 5.34 1.18 -0.80
N ILE A 45 4.88 0.30 0.08
CA ILE A 45 3.63 0.45 0.84
C ILE A 45 4.02 0.59 2.31
N MET A 46 3.34 1.46 3.05
CA MET A 46 3.60 1.73 4.45
C MET A 46 2.30 1.63 5.25
N PHE A 47 2.32 0.91 6.36
CA PHE A 47 1.23 0.84 7.31
C PHE A 47 1.66 1.51 8.61
N VAL A 48 0.80 2.37 9.13
CA VAL A 48 1.03 3.06 10.41
C VAL A 48 -0.19 2.87 11.29
N GLY A 49 0.06 2.64 12.56
CA GLY A 49 -0.97 2.56 13.59
C GLY A 49 -0.33 2.42 14.97
N GLU A 50 -1.15 2.22 16.00
CA GLU A 50 -0.63 1.95 17.34
C GLU A 50 0.16 0.64 17.38
N SER A 51 1.35 0.65 17.96
CA SER A 51 2.28 -0.50 17.90
C SER A 51 1.71 -1.75 18.57
N GLU A 52 0.87 -1.61 19.60
CA GLU A 52 0.22 -2.75 20.27
C GLU A 52 -0.87 -3.35 19.38
N MET A 53 -1.72 -2.52 18.78
CA MET A 53 -2.73 -2.95 17.81
C MET A 53 -2.07 -3.65 16.62
N MET A 54 -1.01 -3.08 16.04
CA MET A 54 -0.29 -3.68 14.91
C MET A 54 0.34 -5.04 15.30
N ALA A 55 0.87 -5.18 16.52
CA ALA A 55 1.37 -6.46 17.01
C ALA A 55 0.24 -7.49 17.19
N ALA A 56 -0.94 -7.07 17.65
CA ALA A 56 -2.12 -7.92 17.73
C ALA A 56 -2.61 -8.35 16.35
N MET A 57 -2.57 -7.48 15.35
CA MET A 57 -2.89 -7.81 13.94
C MET A 57 -1.93 -8.87 13.39
N VAL A 58 -0.62 -8.72 13.59
CA VAL A 58 0.38 -9.72 13.18
C VAL A 58 0.07 -11.08 13.84
N ALA A 59 -0.27 -11.09 15.13
CA ALA A 59 -0.60 -12.33 15.85
C ALA A 59 -1.92 -12.96 15.33
N ALA A 60 -2.93 -12.14 15.02
CA ALA A 60 -4.19 -12.59 14.45
C ALA A 60 -3.99 -13.18 13.05
N ALA A 61 -3.22 -12.52 12.20
CA ALA A 61 -2.85 -12.99 10.86
C ALA A 61 -2.18 -14.36 10.92
N ARG A 62 -1.18 -14.55 11.80
CA ARG A 62 -0.54 -15.86 12.02
C ARG A 62 -1.56 -16.95 12.36
N LYS A 63 -2.50 -16.67 13.27
CA LYS A 63 -3.54 -17.62 13.68
C LYS A 63 -4.51 -17.95 12.54
N GLN A 64 -4.89 -16.96 11.74
CA GLN A 64 -5.76 -17.12 10.58
C GLN A 64 -5.07 -17.92 9.48
N ASN A 65 -3.81 -17.60 9.19
CA ASN A 65 -3.04 -18.25 8.13
C ASN A 65 -2.78 -19.73 8.41
N LEU A 66 -2.65 -20.15 9.67
CA LEU A 66 -2.62 -21.58 10.03
C LEU A 66 -3.87 -22.34 9.56
N LYS A 67 -5.04 -21.69 9.51
CA LYS A 67 -6.27 -22.27 8.97
C LYS A 67 -6.27 -22.22 7.44
N THR A 68 -5.89 -21.08 6.87
CA THR A 68 -5.84 -20.88 5.41
C THR A 68 -4.86 -21.83 4.72
N MET A 69 -3.72 -22.10 5.33
CA MET A 69 -2.70 -23.02 4.83
C MET A 69 -3.16 -24.48 4.82
N ARG A 70 -4.12 -24.85 5.68
CA ARG A 70 -4.74 -26.18 5.67
C ARG A 70 -5.85 -26.33 4.64
N SER A 71 -6.34 -25.23 4.09
CA SER A 71 -7.35 -25.23 3.03
C SER A 71 -6.70 -25.51 1.68
N GLU A 72 -7.27 -26.45 0.92
CA GLU A 72 -6.88 -26.74 -0.46
C GLU A 72 -7.33 -25.64 -1.44
N SER A 73 -8.27 -24.78 -1.05
CA SER A 73 -8.78 -23.70 -1.92
C SER A 73 -7.64 -22.74 -2.29
N ARG A 74 -7.49 -22.49 -3.58
CA ARG A 74 -6.50 -21.54 -4.10
C ARG A 74 -6.95 -20.08 -4.06
N ASP A 75 -8.21 -19.83 -3.69
CA ASP A 75 -8.86 -18.52 -3.76
C ASP A 75 -8.82 -17.78 -2.42
N THR A 76 -8.31 -18.45 -1.39
CA THR A 76 -8.10 -17.85 -0.07
C THR A 76 -6.72 -17.19 0.01
N TYR A 77 -6.73 -15.91 0.34
CA TYR A 77 -5.52 -15.14 0.60
C TYR A 77 -4.91 -15.51 1.96
N ILE A 78 -3.58 -15.58 1.98
CA ILE A 78 -2.79 -15.48 3.19
C ILE A 78 -2.73 -14.00 3.59
N ASP A 79 -2.98 -13.70 4.85
CA ASP A 79 -2.84 -12.35 5.37
C ASP A 79 -1.34 -12.03 5.53
N ALA A 80 -0.81 -11.13 4.69
CA ALA A 80 0.61 -10.78 4.70
C ALA A 80 1.05 -10.06 5.99
N ASN A 81 0.09 -9.54 6.80
CA ASN A 81 0.37 -8.92 8.08
C ASN A 81 1.17 -9.85 9.02
N GLU A 82 1.12 -11.18 8.82
CA GLU A 82 1.89 -12.12 9.65
C GLU A 82 3.41 -11.92 9.59
N PHE A 83 3.89 -11.35 8.49
CA PHE A 83 5.31 -11.10 8.22
C PHE A 83 5.73 -9.65 8.44
N PHE A 84 4.82 -8.81 8.92
CA PHE A 84 5.12 -7.40 9.15
C PHE A 84 6.07 -7.27 10.33
N GLU A 85 7.25 -6.72 10.04
CA GLU A 85 8.23 -6.32 11.03
C GLU A 85 8.28 -4.80 11.07
N PRO A 86 8.25 -4.19 12.27
CA PRO A 86 8.22 -2.73 12.37
C PRO A 86 9.54 -2.17 11.85
N PHE A 87 9.44 -1.32 10.83
CA PHE A 87 10.53 -0.50 10.34
C PHE A 87 11.01 0.47 11.42
N ALA A 88 10.06 1.08 12.13
CA ALA A 88 10.34 1.94 13.27
C ALA A 88 9.21 1.85 14.31
N LYS A 89 9.56 2.14 15.56
CA LYS A 89 8.60 2.38 16.63
C LYS A 89 8.85 3.76 17.23
N LEU A 90 7.88 4.65 17.14
CA LEU A 90 8.03 6.03 17.57
C LEU A 90 7.12 6.32 18.75
N LYS A 91 7.71 6.70 19.88
CA LYS A 91 6.95 7.14 21.05
C LYS A 91 6.67 8.62 20.94
N ALA A 92 5.39 9.00 20.92
CA ALA A 92 4.98 10.39 20.90
C ALA A 92 4.30 10.75 22.22
N GLY A 93 5.12 11.19 23.17
CA GLY A 93 4.66 11.52 24.52
C GLY A 93 4.19 10.29 25.32
N PRO A 94 3.28 10.49 26.30
CA PRO A 94 2.81 9.41 27.17
C PRO A 94 1.67 8.57 26.58
N ALA A 95 1.06 9.01 25.46
CA ALA A 95 -0.22 8.50 25.00
C ALA A 95 -0.13 7.18 24.22
N ALA A 96 0.74 7.09 23.22
CA ALA A 96 0.85 5.89 22.37
C ALA A 96 2.24 5.78 21.72
N THR A 97 2.65 4.53 21.45
CA THR A 97 3.80 4.23 20.58
C THR A 97 3.26 3.84 19.21
N LEU A 98 3.65 4.56 18.18
CA LEU A 98 3.30 4.24 16.79
C LEU A 98 4.21 3.15 16.26
N GLY A 99 3.64 2.15 15.61
CA GLY A 99 4.35 1.17 14.81
C GLY A 99 4.29 1.56 13.34
N ILE A 100 5.45 1.63 12.69
CA ILE A 100 5.58 1.94 11.26
C ILE A 100 6.10 0.69 10.57
N PHE A 101 5.39 0.21 9.57
CA PHE A 101 5.73 -0.97 8.79
C PHE A 101 5.88 -0.55 7.35
N VAL A 102 6.99 -0.93 6.71
CA VAL A 102 7.30 -0.54 5.34
C VAL A 102 7.62 -1.79 4.55
N ILE A 103 6.92 -1.96 3.43
CA ILE A 103 7.18 -3.00 2.45
C ILE A 103 7.81 -2.29 1.25
N PRO A 104 9.15 -2.25 1.14
CA PRO A 104 9.81 -1.68 -0.01
C PRO A 104 9.74 -2.66 -1.18
N PHE A 105 9.70 -2.13 -2.40
CA PHE A 105 9.76 -2.91 -3.63
C PHE A 105 10.92 -2.43 -4.50
N ASP A 106 11.42 -3.30 -5.36
CA ASP A 106 12.26 -2.90 -6.49
C ASP A 106 11.41 -2.66 -7.76
N LYS A 107 12.07 -2.27 -8.86
CA LYS A 107 11.39 -1.97 -10.14
C LYS A 107 10.77 -3.19 -10.82
N ASP A 108 11.16 -4.39 -10.42
CA ASP A 108 10.57 -5.65 -10.89
C ASP A 108 9.40 -6.09 -9.98
N GLY A 109 9.10 -5.32 -8.93
CA GLY A 109 8.10 -5.60 -7.92
C GLY A 109 8.54 -6.61 -6.89
N ARG A 110 9.82 -7.00 -6.80
CA ARG A 110 10.29 -7.87 -5.72
C ARG A 110 10.26 -7.12 -4.40
N ILE A 111 9.81 -7.80 -3.36
CA ILE A 111 9.70 -7.22 -2.02
C ILE A 111 11.08 -7.25 -1.34
N GLY A 112 11.48 -6.10 -0.79
CA GLY A 112 12.67 -5.98 0.05
C GLY A 112 12.37 -6.04 1.56
N GLY A 113 13.35 -5.65 2.38
CA GLY A 113 13.18 -5.52 3.84
C GLY A 113 13.71 -6.72 4.65
N ALA A 114 13.37 -6.74 5.94
CA ALA A 114 13.98 -7.65 6.93
C ALA A 114 13.43 -9.08 6.88
N SER A 115 12.11 -9.24 6.69
CA SER A 115 11.47 -10.56 6.62
C SER A 115 12.05 -11.41 5.49
N LYS A 116 12.55 -12.60 5.84
CA LYS A 116 13.07 -13.56 4.85
C LYS A 116 11.95 -14.06 3.93
N GLN A 117 10.75 -14.25 4.48
CA GLN A 117 9.60 -14.75 3.76
C GLN A 117 9.13 -13.75 2.71
N LEU A 118 8.99 -12.48 3.08
CA LEU A 118 8.58 -11.44 2.13
C LEU A 118 9.59 -11.28 0.98
N ARG A 119 10.89 -11.42 1.25
CA ARG A 119 11.95 -11.30 0.22
C ARG A 119 11.90 -12.35 -0.90
N MET A 120 11.13 -13.43 -0.72
CA MET A 120 10.92 -14.45 -1.76
C MET A 120 9.70 -14.12 -2.63
N LEU A 121 9.01 -13.01 -2.36
CA LEU A 121 7.76 -12.64 -3.01
C LEU A 121 7.94 -11.41 -3.91
N ARG A 122 7.01 -11.25 -4.85
CA ARG A 122 6.84 -10.05 -5.66
C ARG A 122 5.40 -9.55 -5.63
N GLY A 123 5.23 -8.24 -5.72
CA GLY A 123 3.95 -7.56 -5.84
C GLY A 123 3.30 -7.80 -7.20
N ARG A 124 1.97 -7.95 -7.17
CA ARG A 124 1.08 -8.04 -8.32
C ARG A 124 -0.21 -7.27 -8.04
N HIS A 125 -0.83 -6.76 -9.10
CA HIS A 125 -2.22 -6.30 -9.08
C HIS A 125 -3.07 -7.32 -9.80
N ASN A 126 -4.16 -7.75 -9.18
CA ASN A 126 -5.11 -8.66 -9.81
C ASN A 126 -6.33 -7.90 -10.34
N LEU A 127 -7.21 -8.61 -11.07
CA LEU A 127 -8.43 -8.03 -11.64
C LEU A 127 -9.55 -7.78 -10.61
N LEU A 128 -9.32 -8.13 -9.34
CA LEU A 128 -10.19 -7.76 -8.23
C LEU A 128 -9.72 -6.47 -7.55
N ASP A 129 -8.80 -5.73 -8.19
CA ASP A 129 -8.23 -4.51 -7.63
C ASP A 129 -7.58 -4.74 -6.25
N HIS A 130 -7.01 -5.94 -6.02
CA HIS A 130 -6.18 -6.20 -4.85
C HIS A 130 -4.71 -6.08 -5.22
N MET A 131 -3.95 -5.49 -4.30
CA MET A 131 -2.51 -5.65 -4.24
C MET A 131 -2.17 -6.93 -3.49
N VAL A 132 -1.45 -7.82 -4.17
CA VAL A 132 -1.07 -9.13 -3.61
C VAL A 132 0.42 -9.37 -3.80
N ALA A 133 0.99 -10.21 -2.96
CA ALA A 133 2.31 -10.78 -3.15
C ALA A 133 2.21 -12.26 -3.54
N VAL A 134 3.11 -12.69 -4.41
CA VAL A 134 3.19 -14.06 -4.95
C VAL A 134 4.64 -14.52 -4.98
N ASP A 135 4.86 -15.83 -5.09
CA ASP A 135 6.20 -16.39 -5.29
C ASP A 135 6.91 -15.72 -6.47
N ALA A 136 8.09 -15.14 -6.22
CA ALA A 136 8.77 -14.28 -7.18
C ALA A 136 9.21 -15.01 -8.46
N GLU A 137 9.39 -16.32 -8.39
CA GLU A 137 9.95 -17.14 -9.46
C GLU A 137 8.87 -17.84 -10.30
N SER A 138 7.69 -18.09 -9.73
CA SER A 138 6.68 -18.95 -10.37
C SER A 138 5.26 -18.38 -10.47
N ASP A 139 4.92 -17.30 -9.73
CA ASP A 139 3.53 -16.85 -9.51
C ASP A 139 2.59 -17.98 -9.03
N SER A 140 3.15 -19.11 -8.58
CA SER A 140 2.41 -20.30 -8.17
C SER A 140 2.20 -20.33 -6.66
N GLY A 141 1.24 -21.11 -6.20
CA GLY A 141 0.90 -21.22 -4.77
C GLY A 141 -0.15 -20.20 -4.30
N LYS A 142 -0.18 -19.97 -2.98
CA LYS A 142 -1.14 -19.08 -2.31
C LYS A 142 -0.79 -17.61 -2.60
N LEU A 143 -1.82 -16.77 -2.61
CA LEU A 143 -1.67 -15.33 -2.75
C LEU A 143 -1.59 -14.69 -1.36
N TYR A 144 -0.72 -13.71 -1.19
CA TYR A 144 -0.60 -12.95 0.06
C TYR A 144 -1.27 -11.59 -0.13
N TYR A 145 -2.38 -11.34 0.54
CA TYR A 145 -3.06 -10.05 0.44
C TYR A 145 -2.23 -8.97 1.14
N LEU A 146 -1.99 -7.84 0.44
CA LEU A 146 -1.25 -6.69 0.98
C LEU A 146 -2.18 -5.53 1.30
N ALA A 147 -2.98 -5.09 0.33
CA ALA A 147 -3.81 -3.89 0.38
C ALA A 147 -4.81 -3.88 -0.78
N ASP A 148 -5.75 -2.94 -0.75
CA ASP A 148 -6.65 -2.67 -1.87
C ASP A 148 -6.04 -1.65 -2.82
N TRP A 149 -6.25 -1.84 -4.11
CA TRP A 149 -5.88 -0.91 -5.18
C TRP A 149 -7.13 -0.16 -5.65
N SER A 150 -7.38 1.02 -5.11
CA SER A 150 -8.52 1.82 -5.52
C SER A 150 -8.23 2.61 -6.79
N GLN A 151 -9.05 2.43 -7.83
CA GLN A 151 -9.07 3.30 -9.02
C GLN A 151 -9.73 4.67 -8.74
N GLY A 152 -10.14 4.92 -7.50
CA GLY A 152 -10.83 6.15 -7.09
C GLY A 152 -12.33 6.09 -7.33
N ILE A 153 -12.90 7.29 -7.50
CA ILE A 153 -14.31 7.48 -7.82
C ILE A 153 -14.38 7.83 -9.31
N PRO A 154 -15.29 7.24 -10.09
CA PRO A 154 -15.44 7.57 -11.50
C PRO A 154 -15.55 9.08 -11.72
N GLY A 155 -14.80 9.59 -12.70
CA GLY A 155 -14.78 11.03 -13.02
C GLY A 155 -13.90 11.89 -12.11
N ASN A 156 -13.23 11.33 -11.10
CA ASN A 156 -12.33 12.07 -10.21
C ASN A 156 -10.96 11.37 -10.06
N ASP A 157 -9.92 12.00 -10.61
CA ASP A 157 -8.54 11.53 -10.56
C ASP A 157 -7.70 12.17 -9.44
N MET A 158 -8.29 13.08 -8.64
CA MET A 158 -7.55 13.86 -7.64
C MET A 158 -6.85 13.00 -6.58
N PHE A 159 -7.42 11.84 -6.29
CA PHE A 159 -6.95 10.93 -5.25
C PHE A 159 -6.85 9.48 -5.77
N SER A 160 -6.65 9.30 -7.08
CA SER A 160 -6.55 7.97 -7.68
C SER A 160 -5.43 7.85 -8.72
N PRO A 161 -4.86 6.65 -8.90
CA PRO A 161 -5.09 5.45 -8.10
C PRO A 161 -4.57 5.61 -6.66
N ALA A 162 -5.13 4.87 -5.72
CA ALA A 162 -4.74 4.89 -4.31
C ALA A 162 -4.56 3.46 -3.77
N VAL A 163 -3.60 3.29 -2.86
CA VAL A 163 -3.48 2.05 -2.07
C VAL A 163 -4.25 2.25 -0.78
N CYS A 164 -5.29 1.44 -0.56
CA CYS A 164 -6.23 1.53 0.55
C CYS A 164 -6.22 0.26 1.41
N SER A 165 -6.89 0.34 2.55
CA SER A 165 -6.99 -0.73 3.54
C SER A 165 -8.41 -0.81 4.09
N VAL A 166 -8.69 -1.84 4.88
CA VAL A 166 -9.98 -1.99 5.58
C VAL A 166 -10.36 -0.77 6.45
N TRP A 167 -9.40 0.02 6.92
CA TRP A 167 -9.68 1.25 7.68
C TRP A 167 -10.31 2.36 6.82
N ASP A 168 -10.07 2.34 5.51
CA ASP A 168 -10.58 3.34 4.58
C ASP A 168 -12.08 3.17 4.29
N GLU A 169 -12.60 1.94 4.36
CA GLU A 169 -14.03 1.67 4.19
C GLU A 169 -14.87 2.36 5.27
N SER A 170 -14.47 2.24 6.53
CA SER A 170 -15.17 2.92 7.64
C SER A 170 -14.94 4.43 7.59
N ARG A 171 -13.72 4.87 7.21
CA ARG A 171 -13.34 6.28 7.12
C ARG A 171 -14.18 7.08 6.12
N TYR A 172 -14.43 6.51 4.94
CA TYR A 172 -15.15 7.23 3.88
C TYR A 172 -16.65 6.92 3.85
N GLY A 173 -17.10 5.92 4.60
CA GLY A 173 -18.50 5.50 4.69
C GLY A 173 -19.40 6.49 5.44
N ALA A 174 -20.72 6.26 5.34
CA ALA A 174 -21.75 7.14 5.90
C ALA A 174 -21.78 7.18 7.45
N LEU A 175 -21.16 6.20 8.12
CA LEU A 175 -21.14 6.08 9.58
C LEU A 175 -19.86 6.65 10.21
N TRP A 176 -18.99 7.28 9.43
CA TRP A 176 -17.79 7.89 9.96
C TRP A 176 -18.13 8.97 11.00
N ASN A 177 -17.36 8.98 12.08
CA ASN A 177 -17.41 10.02 13.09
C ASN A 177 -15.98 10.44 13.49
N ASP A 178 -15.86 11.66 13.98
CA ASP A 178 -14.59 12.29 14.38
C ASP A 178 -13.94 11.69 15.63
N SER A 179 -14.63 10.76 16.29
CA SER A 179 -14.11 9.97 17.41
C SER A 179 -13.51 8.62 16.99
N ASP A 180 -13.56 8.26 15.71
CA ASP A 180 -13.00 7.00 15.20
C ASP A 180 -11.47 6.99 15.33
N HIS A 181 -10.92 5.92 15.93
CA HIS A 181 -9.49 5.68 16.08
C HIS A 181 -8.76 5.56 14.73
N ALA A 182 -9.47 5.24 13.64
CA ALA A 182 -8.92 5.30 12.29
C ALA A 182 -8.50 6.73 11.89
N GLY A 183 -9.11 7.76 12.49
CA GLY A 183 -8.83 9.15 12.17
C GLY A 183 -9.36 9.60 10.80
N GLY A 184 -9.17 10.89 10.52
CA GLY A 184 -9.67 11.57 9.33
C GLY A 184 -8.71 11.57 8.13
N PHE A 185 -7.53 10.97 8.25
CA PHE A 185 -6.56 10.84 7.16
C PHE A 185 -6.47 9.39 6.68
N GLY A 186 -6.65 9.15 5.39
CA GLY A 186 -6.56 7.83 4.77
C GLY A 186 -5.92 7.82 3.38
N CYS A 187 -6.20 6.77 2.61
CA CYS A 187 -5.58 6.54 1.31
C CYS A 187 -5.87 7.64 0.27
N ARG A 188 -7.05 8.25 0.32
CA ARG A 188 -7.44 9.35 -0.60
C ARG A 188 -6.66 10.63 -0.27
N GLU A 189 -6.60 11.01 1.00
CA GLU A 189 -5.82 12.15 1.47
C GLU A 189 -4.32 11.97 1.17
N TRP A 190 -3.81 10.75 1.38
CA TRP A 190 -2.43 10.41 1.04
C TRP A 190 -2.16 10.65 -0.45
N THR A 191 -2.99 10.07 -1.32
CA THR A 191 -2.77 10.11 -2.77
C THR A 191 -2.90 11.53 -3.31
N ALA A 192 -3.89 12.31 -2.84
CA ALA A 192 -4.02 13.71 -3.21
C ALA A 192 -2.75 14.52 -2.84
N GLN A 193 -2.19 14.29 -1.65
CA GLN A 193 -0.95 14.96 -1.24
C GLN A 193 0.29 14.45 -1.99
N LEU A 194 0.31 13.17 -2.37
CA LEU A 194 1.39 12.56 -3.15
C LEU A 194 1.50 13.20 -4.54
N TYR A 195 0.37 13.49 -5.20
CA TYR A 195 0.34 14.06 -6.54
C TYR A 195 0.36 15.59 -6.61
N GLN A 196 0.29 16.28 -5.46
CA GLN A 196 0.52 17.73 -5.39
C GLN A 196 2.02 18.06 -5.49
N ASP A 197 2.53 18.34 -6.68
CA ASP A 197 3.97 18.56 -6.93
C ASP A 197 4.60 19.68 -6.08
N ASP A 198 3.83 20.71 -5.76
CA ASP A 198 4.25 21.87 -4.95
C ASP A 198 4.26 21.59 -3.45
N ARG A 199 3.65 20.48 -3.00
CA ARG A 199 3.61 20.08 -1.60
C ARG A 199 4.84 19.23 -1.24
N PRO A 200 5.73 19.69 -0.35
CA PRO A 200 7.00 19.01 -0.12
C PRO A 200 6.94 17.82 0.86
N TYR A 201 5.82 17.62 1.55
CA TYR A 201 5.63 16.55 2.55
C TYR A 201 4.21 15.97 2.49
N ILE A 202 4.04 14.78 3.05
CA ILE A 202 2.71 14.21 3.35
C ILE A 202 2.43 14.46 4.83
N ASP A 203 1.38 15.22 5.13
CA ASP A 203 0.87 15.41 6.49
C ASP A 203 -0.26 14.41 6.76
N VAL A 204 0.03 13.48 7.66
CA VAL A 204 -0.86 12.38 8.04
C VAL A 204 -1.67 12.66 9.31
N THR A 205 -1.65 13.91 9.77
CA THR A 205 -2.36 14.33 10.99
C THR A 205 -3.88 14.21 10.80
N SER A 206 -4.52 13.52 11.74
CA SER A 206 -5.95 13.60 11.98
C SER A 206 -6.23 14.67 13.02
N TYR A 207 -7.11 15.62 12.69
CA TYR A 207 -7.53 16.72 13.53
C TYR A 207 -8.97 16.47 14.00
N SER A 208 -9.16 16.26 15.30
CA SER A 208 -10.49 16.11 15.90
C SER A 208 -10.70 17.14 17.01
N PRO A 209 -11.95 17.32 17.49
CA PRO A 209 -12.23 18.15 18.66
C PRO A 209 -11.48 17.72 19.93
N HIS A 210 -11.02 16.47 19.99
CA HIS A 210 -10.28 15.91 21.13
C HIS A 210 -8.76 16.07 21.00
N GLY A 211 -8.28 16.63 19.90
CA GLY A 211 -6.86 16.91 19.64
C GLY A 211 -6.36 16.27 18.35
N SER A 212 -5.10 16.56 18.03
CA SER A 212 -4.42 15.99 16.88
C SER A 212 -3.83 14.62 17.21
N PHE A 213 -3.95 13.68 16.29
CA PHE A 213 -3.33 12.36 16.41
C PHE A 213 -3.02 11.78 15.02
N ILE A 214 -2.20 10.74 14.99
CA ILE A 214 -1.93 9.95 13.80
C ILE A 214 -2.76 8.67 13.92
N GLY A 215 -3.81 8.58 13.10
CA GLY A 215 -4.67 7.41 13.03
C GLY A 215 -4.05 6.24 12.27
N ASN A 216 -4.80 5.15 12.13
CA ASN A 216 -4.36 3.99 11.35
C ASN A 216 -4.50 4.26 9.86
N PHE A 217 -3.42 4.16 9.09
CA PHE A 217 -3.50 4.38 7.65
C PHE A 217 -2.53 3.51 6.86
N VAL A 218 -2.81 3.41 5.56
CA VAL A 218 -1.87 2.92 4.56
C VAL A 218 -1.42 4.07 3.68
N GLY A 219 -0.12 4.13 3.40
CA GLY A 219 0.51 5.06 2.48
C GLY A 219 1.34 4.32 1.46
N TRP A 220 1.68 4.98 0.36
CA TRP A 220 2.45 4.40 -0.73
C TRP A 220 3.21 5.46 -1.52
N SER A 221 4.12 5.05 -2.40
CA SER A 221 4.76 6.00 -3.32
C SER A 221 5.24 5.26 -4.55
N ARG A 222 5.31 5.94 -5.70
CA ARG A 222 5.91 5.39 -6.92
C ARG A 222 7.41 5.65 -6.99
N PHE A 223 8.09 4.95 -7.88
CA PHE A 223 9.49 5.25 -8.20
C PHE A 223 9.67 6.62 -8.87
N ILE A 224 8.63 7.10 -9.55
CA ILE A 224 8.62 8.39 -10.25
C ILE A 224 8.30 9.57 -9.32
N ASP A 225 7.63 9.31 -8.19
CA ASP A 225 7.22 10.37 -7.29
C ASP A 225 8.41 10.88 -6.48
N PRO A 226 8.51 12.21 -6.26
CA PRO A 226 9.52 12.77 -5.38
C PRO A 226 9.39 12.17 -3.98
N ARG A 227 10.51 12.04 -3.28
CA ARG A 227 10.50 11.66 -1.87
C ARG A 227 9.93 12.82 -1.07
N LYS A 228 8.76 12.59 -0.46
CA LYS A 228 8.09 13.53 0.43
C LYS A 228 8.21 12.99 1.85
N PRO A 229 8.83 13.72 2.80
CA PRO A 229 8.80 13.33 4.19
C PRO A 229 7.36 13.11 4.64
N VAL A 230 7.13 12.01 5.34
CA VAL A 230 5.85 11.73 5.98
C VAL A 230 5.91 12.30 7.38
N ILE A 231 5.09 13.30 7.64
CA ILE A 231 5.05 13.98 8.93
C ILE A 231 3.66 13.85 9.55
N GLY A 232 3.58 13.95 10.87
CA GLY A 232 2.30 14.02 11.55
C GLY A 232 2.43 14.54 12.98
N LEU A 233 1.32 15.07 13.49
CA LEU A 233 1.21 15.61 14.83
C LEU A 233 0.45 14.63 15.73
N GLN A 234 1.14 14.06 16.72
CA GLN A 234 0.54 13.25 17.77
C GLN A 234 0.46 14.05 19.08
N GLY A 235 -0.75 14.44 19.46
CA GLY A 235 -1.01 15.37 20.55
C GLY A 235 -0.38 16.74 20.26
N LYS A 236 0.78 17.00 20.90
CA LYS A 236 1.57 18.23 20.70
C LYS A 236 2.95 17.96 20.08
N THR A 237 3.20 16.71 19.71
CA THR A 237 4.51 16.24 19.27
C THR A 237 4.49 15.99 17.77
N TRP A 238 5.28 16.75 17.02
CA TRP A 238 5.49 16.47 15.61
C TRP A 238 6.48 15.31 15.44
N LEU A 239 6.22 14.50 14.43
CA LEU A 239 7.00 13.33 14.07
C LEU A 239 7.32 13.36 12.59
N CYS A 240 8.51 12.89 12.22
CA CYS A 240 8.79 12.39 10.88
C CYS A 240 8.74 10.85 10.93
N LEU A 241 7.87 10.25 10.13
CA LEU A 241 7.57 8.81 10.14
C LEU A 241 8.39 8.05 9.10
N HIS A 242 8.57 8.63 7.91
CA HIS A 242 9.25 8.00 6.78
C HIS A 242 9.75 9.06 5.79
N ASP A 243 10.72 8.70 4.94
CA ASP A 243 11.29 9.57 3.89
C ASP A 243 11.75 10.94 4.44
N CYS A 244 12.23 10.94 5.69
CA CYS A 244 12.76 12.13 6.35
C CYS A 244 13.87 12.77 5.52
N PRO A 245 14.07 14.10 5.64
CA PRO A 245 15.10 14.81 4.88
C PRO A 245 16.47 14.14 4.98
N PRO A 246 17.35 14.30 3.96
CA PRO A 246 18.63 13.63 3.93
C PRO A 246 19.45 13.81 5.22
N GLY A 247 19.91 12.68 5.79
CA GLY A 247 20.66 12.66 7.04
C GLY A 247 19.80 12.62 8.31
N GLU A 248 18.47 12.70 8.19
CA GLU A 248 17.54 12.57 9.32
C GLU A 248 16.89 11.19 9.34
N GLN A 249 16.71 10.65 10.55
CA GLN A 249 16.02 9.39 10.78
C GLN A 249 14.57 9.67 11.21
N PRO A 250 13.64 8.71 11.00
CA PRO A 250 12.33 8.78 11.61
C PRO A 250 12.40 9.05 13.12
N GLY A 251 11.56 9.97 13.61
CA GLY A 251 11.67 10.43 14.97
C GLY A 251 10.89 11.71 15.27
N LEU A 252 11.18 12.27 16.44
CA LEU A 252 10.59 13.50 16.93
C LEU A 252 11.08 14.70 16.13
N ILE A 253 10.17 15.62 15.81
CA ILE A 253 10.48 16.96 15.32
C ILE A 253 10.24 17.93 16.49
N PRO A 254 11.29 18.36 17.22
CA PRO A 254 11.10 19.12 18.47
C PRO A 254 10.47 20.51 18.26
N ASP A 255 10.75 21.13 17.12
CA ASP A 255 10.24 22.45 16.76
C ASP A 255 9.92 22.45 15.27
N MET A 256 8.63 22.35 14.95
CA MET A 256 8.18 22.24 13.56
C MET A 256 8.50 23.49 12.75
N ARG A 257 8.47 24.70 13.37
CA ARG A 257 8.80 25.94 12.65
C ARG A 257 10.27 25.99 12.26
N LYS A 258 11.16 25.58 13.16
CA LYS A 258 12.60 25.48 12.84
C LYS A 258 12.87 24.40 11.81
N TRP A 259 12.18 23.27 11.90
CA TRP A 259 12.34 22.18 10.94
C TRP A 259 11.88 22.58 9.54
N THR A 260 10.70 23.18 9.39
CA THR A 260 10.22 23.67 8.10
C THR A 260 11.12 24.77 7.53
N ALA A 261 11.57 25.72 8.36
CA ALA A 261 12.52 26.75 7.94
C ALA A 261 13.86 26.17 7.46
N LYS A 262 14.42 25.17 8.17
CA LYS A 262 15.67 24.50 7.78
C LYS A 262 15.58 23.84 6.39
N HIS A 263 14.43 23.28 6.07
CA HIS A 263 14.20 22.55 4.83
C HIS A 263 13.48 23.36 3.74
N HIS A 264 13.18 24.63 3.99
CA HIS A 264 12.41 25.51 3.10
C HIS A 264 11.02 24.95 2.77
N TYR A 265 10.38 24.31 3.73
CA TYR A 265 9.02 23.80 3.61
C TYR A 265 8.03 24.83 4.18
N PRO A 266 6.79 24.89 3.68
CA PRO A 266 5.72 25.63 4.36
C PRO A 266 5.39 24.98 5.70
N MET A 267 4.71 25.72 6.57
CA MET A 267 4.15 25.12 7.79
C MET A 267 2.96 24.22 7.43
N PRO A 268 2.79 23.06 8.08
CA PRO A 268 1.58 22.26 7.92
C PRO A 268 0.34 23.05 8.33
N GLU A 269 -0.69 22.93 7.52
CA GLU A 269 -1.98 23.60 7.71
C GLU A 269 -3.05 22.55 7.95
N GLN A 270 -3.86 22.80 8.98
CA GLN A 270 -5.02 21.97 9.26
C GLN A 270 -6.05 22.14 8.14
N PRO A 271 -6.55 21.05 7.54
CA PRO A 271 -7.62 21.13 6.56
C PRO A 271 -8.92 21.63 7.21
N SER A 272 -9.80 22.24 6.40
CA SER A 272 -11.07 22.80 6.89
C SER A 272 -12.05 21.75 7.43
N HIS A 273 -11.89 20.49 7.02
CA HIS A 273 -12.65 19.34 7.47
C HIS A 273 -11.84 18.06 7.21
N GLN A 274 -12.16 17.00 7.93
CA GLN A 274 -11.68 15.65 7.63
C GLN A 274 -12.81 14.62 7.81
N PRO A 275 -12.79 13.49 7.07
CA PRO A 275 -11.92 13.26 5.90
C PRO A 275 -12.21 14.28 4.80
N LEU A 276 -11.21 14.55 3.94
CA LEU A 276 -11.36 15.53 2.86
C LEU A 276 -12.25 14.98 1.74
N TYR A 277 -12.17 13.66 1.55
CA TYR A 277 -12.80 12.95 0.42
C TYR A 277 -13.80 11.87 0.88
N PRO A 278 -14.87 12.18 1.66
CA PRO A 278 -15.89 11.21 2.07
C PRO A 278 -16.79 10.80 0.91
N ASN A 279 -17.36 9.57 0.94
CA ASN A 279 -18.27 9.08 -0.10
C ASN A 279 -19.54 9.94 -0.24
N SER A 280 -20.00 10.58 0.84
CA SER A 280 -21.20 11.42 0.83
C SER A 280 -21.13 12.60 -0.14
N LYS A 281 -19.93 13.01 -0.58
CA LYS A 281 -19.73 14.07 -1.58
C LYS A 281 -19.72 13.58 -3.03
N TYR A 282 -19.82 12.27 -3.23
CA TYR A 282 -19.66 11.60 -4.53
C TYR A 282 -20.73 10.53 -4.77
N LEU A 283 -21.88 10.62 -4.08
CA LEU A 283 -22.91 9.58 -4.13
C LEU A 283 -23.43 9.35 -5.54
N ASP A 284 -23.64 10.41 -6.32
CA ASP A 284 -24.12 10.30 -7.70
C ASP A 284 -23.12 9.52 -8.58
N ASP A 285 -21.82 9.82 -8.46
CA ASP A 285 -20.77 9.14 -9.24
C ASP A 285 -20.62 7.66 -8.85
N ILE A 286 -20.77 7.35 -7.56
CA ILE A 286 -20.71 5.99 -7.02
C ILE A 286 -21.93 5.19 -7.50
N ASP A 287 -23.14 5.74 -7.35
CA ASP A 287 -24.39 5.09 -7.74
C ASP A 287 -24.46 4.85 -9.25
N GLU A 288 -23.90 5.73 -10.07
CA GLU A 288 -23.80 5.52 -11.53
C GLU A 288 -22.84 4.39 -11.90
N ALA A 289 -21.78 4.18 -11.13
CA ALA A 289 -20.80 3.11 -11.34
C ALA A 289 -21.44 1.74 -11.08
N ASP A 290 -22.19 1.62 -9.98
CA ASP A 290 -22.80 0.36 -9.54
C ASP A 290 -23.97 -0.11 -10.44
N ARG A 291 -24.48 0.78 -11.30
CA ARG A 291 -25.57 0.48 -12.25
C ARG A 291 -25.09 -0.06 -13.61
N ARG A 292 -23.78 -0.12 -13.86
CA ARG A 292 -23.20 -0.60 -15.13
C ARG A 292 -22.70 -2.03 -15.04
#